data_AF-A0A2T5C1X8-F1
#
_entry.id   AF-A0A2T5C1X8-F1
#
_cell.length_a   1.000
_cell.length_b   1.000
_cell.length_c   1.000
_cell.angle_alpha   90.00
_cell.angle_beta   90.00
_cell.angle_gamma   90.00
#
_symmetry.space_group_name_H-M   'P 1'
#
loop_
_entity.id
_entity.type
_entity.pdbx_description
1 polymer ?
#
loop_
_entity_poly.entity_id
_entity_poly.type
_entity_poly.pdbx_seq_one_letter_code
_entity_poly.pdbx_strand_id
1 'polypeptide(L)'
;MKQKELTALSDQELLQEAKKLKSAARTNAVLIGFLIGIIVYSILKNSFGFLTLIPLFLVYKLVNNSKYDKKELEAMLTERKLK
;
A
#
# COMPACT_ATOMS: atom_id res chain seq x y z
N MET A 1 3.35 12.53 13.53
CA MET A 1 2.09 13.32 13.61
C MET A 1 0.81 12.51 13.38
N LYS A 2 0.83 11.22 12.98
CA LYS A 2 -0.37 10.45 12.59
C LYS A 2 -1.12 9.73 13.73
N GLN A 3 -0.49 9.49 14.88
CA GLN A 3 -1.10 8.75 15.99
C GLN A 3 -2.42 9.39 16.48
N LYS A 4 -2.49 10.73 16.47
CA LYS A 4 -3.67 11.51 16.89
C LYS A 4 -4.89 11.34 15.97
N GLU A 5 -4.70 11.03 14.68
CA GLU A 5 -5.84 10.84 13.77
C GLU A 5 -6.49 9.47 13.98
N LEU A 6 -5.69 8.42 14.25
CA LEU A 6 -6.22 7.08 14.51
C LEU A 6 -6.97 6.99 15.85
N THR A 7 -6.52 7.73 16.88
CA THR A 7 -7.19 7.73 18.18
C THR A 7 -8.54 8.45 18.14
N ALA A 8 -8.69 9.44 17.24
CA ALA A 8 -9.89 10.24 17.06
C ALA A 8 -11.00 9.51 16.27
N LEU A 9 -10.69 8.39 15.61
CA LEU A 9 -11.65 7.59 14.85
C LEU A 9 -12.55 6.77 15.79
N SER A 10 -13.84 6.73 15.46
CA SER A 10 -14.79 5.81 16.09
C SER A 10 -14.50 4.35 15.68
N ASP A 11 -15.01 3.39 16.44
CA ASP A 11 -14.76 1.96 16.19
C ASP A 11 -15.22 1.50 14.79
N GLN A 12 -16.33 2.07 14.29
CA GLN A 12 -16.79 1.80 12.93
C GLN A 12 -15.85 2.36 11.86
N GLU A 13 -15.33 3.57 12.06
CA GLU A 13 -14.40 4.19 11.12
C GLU A 13 -13.04 3.50 11.13
N LEU A 14 -12.56 3.07 12.30
CA LEU A 14 -11.34 2.27 12.47
C LEU A 14 -11.42 0.94 11.71
N LEU A 15 -12.57 0.24 11.81
CA LEU A 15 -12.82 -0.99 11.06
C LEU A 15 -12.92 -0.75 9.55
N GLN A 16 -13.54 0.36 9.12
CA GLN A 16 -13.58 0.73 7.71
C GLN A 16 -12.18 1.04 7.17
N GLU A 17 -11.37 1.80 7.91
CA GLU A 17 -10.01 2.16 7.51
C GLU A 17 -9.12 0.92 7.41
N ALA A 18 -9.26 -0.03 8.35
CA ALA A 18 -8.58 -1.32 8.31
C ALA A 18 -8.95 -2.16 7.08
N LYS A 19 -10.24 -2.22 6.73
CA LYS A 19 -10.70 -2.90 5.50
C LYS A 19 -10.16 -2.21 4.25
N LYS A 20 -10.19 -0.87 4.20
CA LYS A 20 -9.64 -0.08 3.08
C LYS A 20 -8.15 -0.33 2.91
N LEU A 21 -7.36 -0.30 3.99
CA LEU A 21 -5.92 -0.56 3.95
C LEU A 21 -5.59 -1.99 3.51
N LYS A 22 -6.36 -2.99 3.94
CA LYS A 22 -6.21 -4.37 3.44
C LYS A 22 -6.51 -4.47 1.95
N SER A 23 -7.59 -3.83 1.50
CA SER A 23 -7.96 -3.82 0.08
C SER A 23 -6.91 -3.10 -0.77
N ALA A 24 -6.50 -1.91 -0.37
CA ALA A 24 -5.44 -1.14 -1.00
C ALA A 24 -4.11 -1.91 -1.03
N ALA A 25 -3.75 -2.63 0.03
CA ALA A 25 -2.55 -3.46 0.04
C ALA A 25 -2.59 -4.56 -1.03
N ARG A 26 -3.75 -5.20 -1.25
CA ARG A 26 -3.91 -6.20 -2.31
C ARG A 26 -3.81 -5.55 -3.69
N THR A 27 -4.53 -4.46 -3.93
CA THR A 27 -4.47 -3.72 -5.19
C THR A 27 -3.04 -3.27 -5.48
N ASN A 28 -2.33 -2.75 -4.47
CA ASN A 28 -0.94 -2.34 -4.61
C ASN A 28 -0.03 -3.53 -4.95
N ALA A 29 -0.22 -4.68 -4.31
CA ALA A 29 0.56 -5.88 -4.62
C ALA A 29 0.33 -6.36 -6.07
N VAL A 30 -0.91 -6.34 -6.55
CA VAL A 30 -1.24 -6.67 -7.95
C VAL A 30 -0.58 -5.69 -8.92
N LEU A 31 -0.67 -4.39 -8.64
CA LEU A 31 -0.03 -3.36 -9.47
C LEU A 31 1.49 -3.50 -9.48
N ILE A 32 2.12 -3.73 -8.32
CA ILE A 32 3.57 -3.96 -8.24
C ILE A 32 3.96 -5.20 -9.05
N GLY A 33 3.24 -6.31 -8.93
CA GLY A 33 3.48 -7.52 -9.72
C GLY A 33 3.37 -7.27 -11.23
N PHE A 34 2.34 -6.52 -11.66
CA PHE A 34 2.19 -6.11 -13.05
C PHE A 34 3.36 -5.26 -13.56
N LEU A 35 3.81 -4.28 -12.75
CA LEU A 35 4.93 -3.41 -13.09
C LEU A 35 6.25 -4.20 -13.19
N ILE A 36 6.48 -5.16 -12.28
CA ILE A 36 7.62 -6.08 -12.37
C ILE A 36 7.54 -6.90 -13.66
N GLY A 37 6.35 -7.39 -14.04
CA GLY A 37 6.15 -8.08 -15.32
C GLY A 37 6.55 -7.24 -16.53
N ILE A 38 6.19 -5.95 -16.55
CA ILE A 38 6.61 -5.01 -17.60
C ILE A 38 8.14 -4.86 -17.63
N ILE A 39 8.78 -4.73 -16.47
CA ILE A 39 10.24 -4.60 -16.39
C ILE A 39 10.91 -5.86 -16.96
N VAL A 40 10.46 -7.06 -16.58
CA VAL A 40 11.00 -8.33 -17.09
C VAL A 40 10.80 -8.42 -18.62
N TYR A 41 9.61 -8.11 -19.12
CA TYR A 41 9.33 -8.10 -20.56
C TYR A 41 10.23 -7.11 -21.32
N SER A 42 10.43 -5.91 -20.77
CA SER A 42 11.29 -4.88 -21.34
C SER A 42 12.76 -5.34 -21.45
N ILE A 43 13.28 -6.03 -20.42
CA ILE A 43 14.61 -6.64 -20.45
C ILE A 43 14.70 -7.69 -21.57
N LEU A 44 13.72 -8.59 -21.67
CA LEU A 44 13.70 -9.64 -22.70
C LEU A 44 13.63 -9.06 -24.13
N LYS A 45 12.96 -7.92 -24.30
CA LYS A 45 12.87 -7.21 -25.59
C LYS A 45 14.02 -6.22 -25.81
N ASN A 46 15.04 -6.20 -24.96
CA ASN A 46 16.16 -5.26 -24.97
C ASN A 46 15.73 -3.78 -25.08
N SER A 47 14.51 -3.48 -24.63
CA SER A 47 13.89 -2.14 -24.66
C SER A 47 14.16 -1.42 -23.34
N PHE A 48 15.34 -1.65 -22.77
CA PHE A 48 15.78 -1.13 -21.49
C PHE A 48 16.09 0.36 -21.67
N GLY A 49 15.32 1.22 -21.00
CA GLY A 49 15.42 2.66 -21.22
C GLY A 49 14.36 3.41 -20.43
N PHE A 50 14.04 4.63 -20.84
CA PHE A 50 13.12 5.52 -20.11
C PHE A 50 11.77 4.87 -19.75
N LEU A 51 11.30 3.91 -20.56
CA LEU A 51 10.07 3.15 -20.30
C LEU A 51 10.12 2.29 -19.04
N THR A 52 11.29 1.90 -18.51
CA THR A 52 11.40 1.17 -17.23
C THR A 52 11.40 2.10 -16.02
N LEU A 53 11.73 3.39 -16.20
CA LEU A 53 11.70 4.39 -15.14
C LEU A 53 10.26 4.70 -14.70
N ILE A 54 9.30 4.68 -15.63
CA ILE A 54 7.88 4.92 -15.32
C ILE A 54 7.34 3.84 -14.37
N PRO A 55 7.47 2.53 -14.67
CA PRO A 55 7.10 1.48 -13.74
C PRO A 55 7.83 1.57 -12.41
N LEU A 56 9.13 1.84 -12.42
CA LEU A 56 9.95 1.92 -11.21
C LEU A 56 9.47 3.06 -10.30
N PHE A 57 9.17 4.21 -10.87
CA PHE A 57 8.61 5.36 -10.15
C PHE A 57 7.22 5.04 -9.57
N LEU A 58 6.36 4.36 -10.33
CA LEU A 58 5.05 3.93 -9.83
C LEU A 58 5.20 2.97 -8.64
N VAL A 59 6.09 1.97 -8.71
CA VAL A 59 6.36 1.05 -7.60
C VAL A 59 6.79 1.82 -6.35
N TYR A 60 7.74 2.75 -6.48
CA TYR A 60 8.20 3.57 -5.36
C TYR A 60 7.06 4.38 -4.74
N LYS A 61 6.25 5.06 -5.58
CA LYS A 61 5.10 5.85 -5.13
C LYS A 61 4.03 4.99 -4.45
N LEU A 62 3.81 3.76 -4.91
CA LEU A 62 2.84 2.83 -4.31
C LEU A 62 3.30 2.31 -2.95
N VAL A 63 4.59 1.98 -2.81
CA VAL A 63 5.16 1.51 -1.54
C VAL A 63 5.15 2.61 -0.49
N ASN A 64 5.44 3.85 -0.89
CA ASN A 64 5.52 4.99 0.03
C ASN A 64 4.16 5.65 0.34
N ASN A 65 3.05 5.17 -0.23
CA ASN A 65 1.72 5.79 -0.07
C ASN A 65 0.97 5.37 1.21
N SER A 66 1.62 4.71 2.18
CA SER A 66 0.92 4.27 3.38
C SER A 66 0.51 5.48 4.25
N LYS A 67 -0.79 5.77 4.24
CA LYS A 67 -1.39 6.81 5.08
C LYS A 67 -1.29 6.49 6.57
N TYR A 68 -1.19 5.23 6.97
CA TYR A 68 -0.99 4.82 8.36
C TYR A 68 -0.03 3.65 8.43
N ASP A 69 0.70 3.52 9.55
CA ASP A 69 1.48 2.32 9.80
C ASP A 69 0.51 1.16 10.07
N LYS A 70 0.63 0.07 9.31
CA LYS A 70 -0.22 -1.11 9.51
C LYS A 70 -0.12 -1.63 10.94
N LYS A 71 1.07 -1.54 11.56
CA LYS A 71 1.27 -2.03 12.94
C LYS A 71 0.52 -1.19 13.96
N GLU A 72 0.52 0.14 13.83
CA GLU A 72 -0.22 1.02 14.74
C GLU A 72 -1.73 0.80 14.64
N LEU A 73 -2.25 0.66 13.43
CA LEU A 73 -3.68 0.39 13.23
C LEU A 73 -4.08 -0.98 13.80
N GLU A 74 -3.28 -2.02 13.59
CA GLU A 74 -3.57 -3.33 14.15
C GLU A 74 -3.48 -3.34 15.68
N ALA A 75 -2.52 -2.61 16.26
CA ALA A 75 -2.43 -2.45 17.71
C ALA A 75 -3.71 -1.82 18.30
N MET A 76 -4.25 -0.75 17.67
CA MET A 76 -5.50 -0.12 18.12
C MET A 76 -6.72 -1.02 17.99
N LEU A 77 -6.81 -1.81 16.91
CA LEU A 77 -7.92 -2.76 16.73
C LEU A 77 -7.91 -3.86 17.81
N THR A 78 -6.72 -4.35 18.17
CA THR A 78 -6.56 -5.35 19.23
C THR A 78 -6.80 -4.76 20.62
N GLU A 79 -6.32 -3.54 20.88
CA GLU A 79 -6.54 -2.84 22.16
C GLU A 79 -8.03 -2.60 22.44
N ARG A 80 -8.81 -2.29 21.39
CA ARG A 80 -10.26 -2.11 21.47
C ARG A 80 -11.09 -3.40 21.30
N LYS A 81 -10.44 -4.58 21.21
CA LYS A 81 -11.09 -5.89 20.99
C LYS A 81 -12.00 -5.95 19.75
N LEU A 82 -11.66 -5.20 18.71
CA LEU A 82 -12.39 -5.17 17.44
C LEU A 82 -11.87 -6.23 16.44
N LYS A 83 -10.82 -6.97 16.81
CA LYS A 83 -10.19 -8.05 16.02
C LYS A 83 -9.48 -9.04 16.92
#